data_AF-A0A349VNK4-F1
#
_entry.id   AF-A0A349VNK4-F1
#
_cell.length_a   1.000
_cell.length_b   1.000
_cell.length_c   1.000
_cell.angle_alpha   90.00
_cell.angle_beta   90.00
_cell.angle_gamma   90.00
#
_symmetry.space_group_name_H-M   'P 1'
#
loop_
_entity.id
_entity.type
_entity.pdbx_description
1 polymer ?
#
loop_
_entity_poly.entity_id
_entity_poly.type
_entity_poly.pdbx_seq_one_letter_code
_entity_poly.pdbx_strand_id
1 'polypeptide(L)'
;TERTGDSGIGKAIFTKNCATCHIFKGEGKTVGPNLNGMSVHPKAELLTHILDPNRSVEANYRQYTVLTVDGVVISGLLAAESLTTIEVIDAQGKRHTILREDIEELIASRKSAMPEGFEQSINNEGFVNLLEYLTEHEQFIPLGLEKAANTVSTHGMFSRRDNKHERLILPKWGTIRFNGIPFNLIDPQGTTVNNVVMLNGPNGPFAPQMPKSVSIRSRTSAKGIHMLSGVAGWASQKPSQGKACLIVRLKYADGKAEEHSLVDGQHFADYIGTFDVPKSQLAFRAADGGQLRYLSIRPKRDEVIETIELVKPDHHTAPLVVAMTLEVPGSYVDAKTHETD
;
A
#
# COMPACT_ATOMS: atom_id res chain seq x y z
N THR A 1 -14.52 21.31 -7.45
CA THR A 1 -15.72 20.95 -8.22
C THR A 1 -16.41 19.78 -7.56
N GLU A 2 -17.74 19.78 -7.50
CA GLU A 2 -18.53 18.62 -7.05
C GLU A 2 -18.84 17.65 -8.20
N ARG A 3 -18.44 18.00 -9.44
CA ARG A 3 -18.65 17.17 -10.62
C ARG A 3 -17.83 15.88 -10.55
N THR A 4 -18.44 14.80 -11.03
CA THR A 4 -17.80 13.51 -11.26
C THR A 4 -17.11 13.51 -12.62
N GLY A 5 -15.90 12.96 -12.68
CA GLY A 5 -15.11 12.80 -13.91
C GLY A 5 -14.90 11.34 -14.31
N ASP A 6 -14.13 11.13 -15.37
CA ASP A 6 -13.60 9.83 -15.77
C ASP A 6 -12.19 9.64 -15.21
N SER A 7 -12.04 8.68 -14.29
CA SER A 7 -10.77 8.34 -13.64
C SER A 7 -9.71 7.82 -14.61
N GLY A 8 -10.11 7.09 -15.66
CA GLY A 8 -9.19 6.58 -16.69
C GLY A 8 -8.58 7.71 -17.52
N ILE A 9 -9.40 8.69 -17.91
CA ILE A 9 -8.91 9.92 -18.56
C ILE A 9 -8.06 10.73 -17.57
N GLY A 10 -8.48 10.82 -16.32
CA GLY A 10 -7.73 11.47 -15.24
C GLY A 10 -6.33 10.90 -15.06
N LYS A 11 -6.20 9.56 -15.10
CA LYS A 11 -4.91 8.87 -15.07
C LYS A 11 -4.00 9.27 -16.23
N ALA A 12 -4.55 9.35 -17.45
CA ALA A 12 -3.77 9.78 -18.61
C ALA A 12 -3.26 11.22 -18.46
N ILE A 13 -4.10 12.12 -17.92
CA ILE A 13 -3.73 13.51 -17.62
C ILE A 13 -2.66 13.57 -16.53
N PHE A 14 -2.81 12.80 -15.45
CA PHE A 14 -1.81 12.68 -14.39
C PHE A 14 -0.46 12.21 -14.94
N THR A 15 -0.47 11.15 -15.75
CA THR A 15 0.74 10.56 -16.34
C THR A 15 1.48 11.58 -17.21
N LYS A 16 0.74 12.39 -17.97
CA LYS A 16 1.31 13.39 -18.87
C LYS A 16 1.88 14.60 -18.13
N ASN A 17 1.21 15.08 -17.08
CA ASN A 17 1.50 16.40 -16.50
C ASN A 17 2.10 16.35 -15.09
N CYS A 18 1.81 15.32 -14.31
CA CYS A 18 2.12 15.26 -12.89
C CYS A 18 3.16 14.17 -12.55
N ALA A 19 3.14 13.04 -13.28
CA ALA A 19 4.01 11.89 -13.04
C ALA A 19 5.51 12.18 -13.30
N THR A 20 5.83 13.27 -14.00
CA THR A 20 7.21 13.77 -14.15
C THR A 20 7.84 14.10 -12.80
N CYS A 21 7.04 14.53 -11.83
CA CYS A 21 7.53 14.99 -10.53
C CYS A 21 6.95 14.22 -9.34
N HIS A 22 5.73 13.68 -9.45
CA HIS A 22 5.03 13.04 -8.33
C HIS A 22 4.83 11.55 -8.55
N ILE A 23 4.89 10.79 -7.47
CA ILE A 23 4.41 9.40 -7.43
C ILE A 23 2.94 9.39 -7.00
N PHE A 24 2.11 8.65 -7.73
CA PHE A 24 0.74 8.32 -7.32
C PHE A 24 0.35 6.93 -7.83
N LYS A 25 -0.27 6.10 -6.97
CA LYS A 25 -0.69 4.72 -7.27
C LYS A 25 0.40 3.87 -7.95
N GLY A 26 1.66 4.10 -7.56
CA GLY A 26 2.84 3.36 -8.05
C GLY A 26 3.44 3.86 -9.37
N GLU A 27 2.93 4.96 -9.94
CA GLU A 27 3.42 5.55 -11.18
C GLU A 27 4.03 6.95 -10.91
N GLY A 28 5.13 7.27 -11.61
CA GLY A 28 5.77 8.59 -11.58
C GLY A 28 7.21 8.62 -11.03
N LYS A 29 7.68 9.79 -10.61
CA LYS A 29 9.05 10.03 -10.11
C LYS A 29 9.02 10.71 -8.74
N THR A 30 10.11 10.58 -7.98
CA THR A 30 10.28 11.17 -6.64
C THR A 30 11.03 12.51 -6.72
N VAL A 31 10.43 13.51 -7.36
CA VAL A 31 10.98 14.89 -7.40
C VAL A 31 10.22 15.76 -6.41
N GLY A 32 8.90 15.81 -6.54
CA GLY A 32 7.99 16.40 -5.58
C GLY A 32 7.45 15.38 -4.57
N PRO A 33 6.53 15.81 -3.68
CA PRO A 33 5.88 14.94 -2.71
C PRO A 33 5.21 13.72 -3.33
N ASN A 34 5.22 12.60 -2.59
CA ASN A 34 4.40 11.44 -2.94
C ASN A 34 2.92 11.76 -2.70
N LEU A 35 2.07 11.57 -3.70
CA LEU A 35 0.65 11.88 -3.65
C LEU A 35 -0.23 10.69 -3.20
N ASN A 36 0.37 9.55 -2.86
CA ASN A 36 -0.37 8.43 -2.27
C ASN A 36 -1.08 8.89 -0.99
N GLY A 37 -2.38 8.61 -0.90
CA GLY A 37 -3.22 9.05 0.22
C GLY A 37 -3.82 10.44 0.07
N MET A 38 -3.49 11.21 -0.98
CA MET A 38 -4.10 12.52 -1.24
C MET A 38 -5.60 12.45 -1.54
N SER A 39 -6.14 11.24 -1.78
CA SER A 39 -7.57 11.00 -1.96
C SER A 39 -8.42 11.35 -0.73
N VAL A 40 -7.82 11.57 0.43
CA VAL A 40 -8.54 12.05 1.63
C VAL A 40 -8.89 13.53 1.58
N HIS A 41 -8.21 14.30 0.70
CA HIS A 41 -8.45 15.73 0.55
C HIS A 41 -9.61 15.99 -0.42
N PRO A 42 -10.49 16.95 -0.15
CA PRO A 42 -11.55 17.34 -1.08
C PRO A 42 -10.98 17.82 -2.42
N LYS A 43 -11.70 17.54 -3.52
CA LYS A 43 -11.33 17.99 -4.89
C LYS A 43 -11.04 19.49 -4.98
N ALA A 44 -11.75 20.32 -4.21
CA ALA A 44 -11.56 21.77 -4.20
C ALA A 44 -10.20 22.18 -3.60
N GLU A 45 -9.74 21.47 -2.57
CA GLU A 45 -8.44 21.72 -1.96
C GLU A 45 -7.32 21.34 -2.92
N LEU A 46 -7.39 20.13 -3.49
CA LEU A 46 -6.43 19.65 -4.48
C LEU A 46 -6.35 20.58 -5.70
N LEU A 47 -7.49 21.01 -6.22
CA LEU A 47 -7.54 21.95 -7.35
C LEU A 47 -6.82 23.26 -7.03
N THR A 48 -6.97 23.76 -5.80
CA THR A 48 -6.28 24.99 -5.38
C THR A 48 -4.77 24.82 -5.40
N HIS A 49 -4.26 23.69 -4.91
CA HIS A 49 -2.83 23.39 -4.95
C HIS A 49 -2.29 23.23 -6.39
N ILE A 50 -3.10 22.74 -7.31
CA ILE A 50 -2.70 22.57 -8.71
C ILE A 50 -2.67 23.91 -9.45
N LEU A 51 -3.64 24.79 -9.20
CA LEU A 51 -3.74 26.10 -9.88
C LEU A 51 -2.82 27.16 -9.26
N ASP A 52 -2.57 27.09 -7.96
CA ASP A 52 -1.68 28.00 -7.23
C ASP A 52 -0.67 27.22 -6.39
N PRO A 53 0.39 26.67 -7.04
CA PRO A 53 1.43 25.92 -6.34
C PRO A 53 2.28 26.80 -5.42
N ASN A 54 2.21 28.13 -5.54
CA ASN A 54 2.97 29.08 -4.75
C ASN A 54 2.27 29.48 -3.44
N ARG A 55 0.99 29.11 -3.28
CA ARG A 55 0.19 29.43 -2.10
C ARG A 55 0.78 28.93 -0.79
N SER A 56 1.41 27.75 -0.81
CA SER A 56 2.01 27.11 0.35
C SER A 56 3.23 26.28 -0.08
N VAL A 57 4.41 26.89 0.01
CA VAL A 57 5.67 26.27 -0.42
C VAL A 57 6.51 25.89 0.80
N GLU A 58 6.59 24.59 1.07
CA GLU A 58 7.54 24.07 2.06
C GLU A 58 8.97 24.37 1.60
N ALA A 59 9.87 24.62 2.56
CA ALA A 59 11.26 25.00 2.27
C ALA A 59 11.97 23.98 1.36
N ASN A 60 11.65 22.69 1.51
CA ASN A 60 12.24 21.59 0.76
C ASN A 60 11.76 21.50 -0.69
N TYR A 61 10.75 22.27 -1.11
CA TYR A 61 10.19 22.25 -2.47
C TYR A 61 10.30 23.62 -3.17
N ARG A 62 11.13 24.51 -2.63
CA ARG A 62 11.43 25.81 -3.25
C ARG A 62 12.32 25.63 -4.47
N GLN A 63 12.08 26.48 -5.46
CA GLN A 63 12.92 26.58 -6.64
C GLN A 63 14.25 27.26 -6.29
N TYR A 64 15.34 26.74 -6.83
CA TYR A 64 16.67 27.33 -6.82
C TYR A 64 17.03 27.74 -8.24
N THR A 65 17.71 28.88 -8.38
CA THR A 65 18.32 29.34 -9.62
C THR A 65 19.83 29.34 -9.43
N VAL A 66 20.54 28.64 -10.30
CA VAL A 66 21.99 28.56 -10.35
C VAL A 66 22.47 29.30 -11.58
N LEU A 67 23.29 30.34 -11.41
CA LEU A 67 24.08 30.93 -12.47
C LEU A 67 25.48 30.31 -12.40
N THR A 68 25.90 29.69 -13.50
CA THR A 68 27.25 29.13 -13.63
C THR A 68 28.21 30.17 -14.18
N VAL A 69 29.51 30.01 -13.92
CA VAL A 69 30.59 30.89 -14.42
C VAL A 69 30.64 30.97 -15.96
N ASP A 70 30.12 29.96 -16.65
CA ASP A 70 29.99 29.92 -18.11
C ASP A 70 28.73 30.66 -18.61
N GLY A 71 27.97 31.31 -17.72
CA GLY A 71 26.76 32.06 -18.04
C GLY A 71 25.50 31.20 -18.23
N VAL A 72 25.54 29.91 -17.90
CA VAL A 72 24.36 29.02 -17.98
C VAL A 72 23.51 29.20 -16.72
N VAL A 73 22.20 29.42 -16.93
CA VAL A 73 21.21 29.51 -15.85
C VAL A 73 20.43 28.21 -15.76
N ILE A 74 20.44 27.58 -14.58
CA ILE A 74 19.72 26.34 -14.29
C ILE A 74 18.72 26.62 -13.17
N SER A 75 17.45 26.33 -13.42
CA SER A 75 16.39 26.53 -12.42
C SER A 75 15.68 25.22 -12.10
N GLY A 76 15.55 24.90 -10.81
CA GLY A 76 14.96 23.63 -10.41
C GLY A 76 14.93 23.41 -8.90
N LEU A 77 14.62 22.19 -8.49
CA LEU A 77 14.62 21.76 -7.10
C LEU A 77 16.01 21.32 -6.66
N LEU A 78 16.50 21.79 -5.51
CA LEU A 78 17.75 21.29 -4.93
C LEU A 78 17.51 19.89 -4.34
N ALA A 79 18.07 18.87 -4.97
CA ALA A 79 17.88 17.47 -4.60
C ALA A 79 18.96 16.95 -3.64
N ALA A 80 20.18 17.43 -3.79
CA ALA A 80 21.30 17.10 -2.92
C ALA A 80 22.33 18.23 -2.89
N GLU A 81 23.04 18.33 -1.78
CA GLU A 81 24.09 19.32 -1.58
C GLU A 81 25.23 18.69 -0.78
N SER A 82 26.47 18.89 -1.24
CA SER A 82 27.70 18.46 -0.57
C SER A 82 28.72 19.61 -0.55
N LEU A 83 29.88 19.43 0.10
CA LEU A 83 30.92 20.47 0.10
C LEU A 83 31.44 20.84 -1.29
N THR A 84 31.38 19.93 -2.26
CA THR A 84 31.98 20.12 -3.59
C THR A 84 30.97 20.22 -4.72
N THR A 85 29.74 19.72 -4.53
CA THR A 85 28.71 19.67 -5.57
C THR A 85 27.33 20.05 -5.06
N ILE A 86 26.49 20.55 -5.97
CA ILE A 86 25.04 20.58 -5.81
C ILE A 86 24.38 19.76 -6.90
N GLU A 87 23.22 19.18 -6.59
CA GLU A 87 22.37 18.50 -7.56
C GLU A 87 21.02 19.22 -7.66
N VAL A 88 20.68 19.70 -8.86
CA VAL A 88 19.42 20.39 -9.15
C VAL A 88 18.59 19.57 -10.13
N ILE A 89 17.30 19.39 -9.84
CA ILE A 89 16.34 18.75 -10.72
C ILE A 89 15.49 19.82 -11.40
N ASP A 90 15.58 19.94 -12.72
CA ASP A 90 14.78 20.91 -13.46
C ASP A 90 13.30 20.50 -13.58
N ALA A 91 12.47 21.39 -14.14
CA ALA A 91 11.04 21.15 -14.34
C ALA A 91 10.73 19.99 -15.30
N GLN A 92 11.70 19.53 -16.09
CA GLN A 92 11.59 18.36 -16.96
C GLN A 92 12.01 17.06 -16.24
N GLY A 93 12.41 17.15 -14.97
CA GLY A 93 12.86 16.03 -14.16
C GLY A 93 14.27 15.57 -14.51
N LYS A 94 15.09 16.40 -15.17
CA LYS A 94 16.50 16.12 -15.46
C LYS A 94 17.37 16.61 -14.30
N ARG A 95 18.31 15.76 -13.88
CA ARG A 95 19.30 16.03 -12.83
C ARG A 95 20.51 16.71 -13.43
N HIS A 96 20.93 17.81 -12.82
CA HIS A 96 22.14 18.56 -13.13
C HIS A 96 23.05 18.52 -11.91
N THR A 97 24.22 17.91 -12.04
CA THR A 97 25.26 17.95 -11.01
C THR A 97 26.24 19.06 -11.37
N ILE A 98 26.40 20.03 -10.48
CA ILE A 98 27.19 21.24 -10.71
C ILE A 98 28.26 21.31 -9.62
N LEU A 99 29.52 21.49 -10.00
CA LEU A 99 30.60 21.73 -9.04
C LEU A 99 30.43 23.13 -8.45
N ARG A 100 30.69 23.28 -7.15
CA ARG A 100 30.49 24.57 -6.48
C ARG A 100 31.45 25.65 -6.98
N GLU A 101 32.62 25.25 -7.50
CA GLU A 101 33.58 26.16 -8.14
C GLU A 101 33.06 26.74 -9.47
N ASP A 102 32.13 26.05 -10.12
CA ASP A 102 31.49 26.50 -11.37
C ASP A 102 30.26 27.37 -11.11
N ILE A 103 29.90 27.64 -9.85
CA ILE A 103 28.73 28.45 -9.48
C ILE A 103 29.15 29.90 -9.26
N GLU A 104 28.63 30.79 -10.09
CA GLU A 104 28.73 32.24 -9.89
C GLU A 104 27.71 32.72 -8.86
N GLU A 105 26.45 32.26 -8.96
CA GLU A 105 25.38 32.65 -8.05
C GLU A 105 24.40 31.50 -7.79
N LEU A 106 23.96 31.34 -6.54
CA LEU A 106 22.92 30.40 -6.13
C LEU A 106 21.83 31.15 -5.35
N ILE A 107 20.65 31.26 -5.95
CA ILE A 107 19.52 31.99 -5.38
C ILE A 107 18.39 31.03 -5.01
N ALA A 108 18.00 31.01 -3.75
CA ALA A 108 16.79 30.34 -3.29
C ALA A 108 15.55 31.23 -3.53
N SER A 109 14.64 30.79 -4.39
CA SER A 109 13.37 31.47 -4.66
C SER A 109 12.37 31.24 -3.53
N ARG A 110 11.38 32.15 -3.41
CA ARG A 110 10.17 31.91 -2.59
C ARG A 110 9.12 31.10 -3.33
N LYS A 111 9.33 30.85 -4.64
CA LYS A 111 8.41 30.09 -5.49
C LYS A 111 8.64 28.58 -5.36
N SER A 112 7.57 27.83 -5.61
CA SER A 112 7.57 26.37 -5.74
C SER A 112 8.35 25.93 -6.99
N ALA A 113 8.95 24.76 -6.91
CA ALA A 113 9.50 24.07 -8.08
C ALA A 113 8.40 23.48 -9.00
N MET A 114 7.15 23.39 -8.51
CA MET A 114 6.02 22.97 -9.34
C MET A 114 5.66 24.08 -10.36
N PRO A 115 5.52 23.75 -11.66
CA PRO A 115 5.14 24.72 -12.68
C PRO A 115 3.78 25.37 -12.44
N GLU A 116 3.60 26.60 -12.92
CA GLU A 116 2.30 27.28 -13.01
C GLU A 116 1.70 27.10 -14.42
N GLY A 117 0.43 27.47 -14.61
CA GLY A 117 -0.19 27.54 -15.93
C GLY A 117 -0.77 26.22 -16.44
N PHE A 118 -1.05 25.25 -15.56
CA PHE A 118 -1.68 23.99 -15.95
C PHE A 118 -3.02 24.19 -16.67
N GLU A 119 -3.74 25.26 -16.37
CA GLU A 119 -4.99 25.67 -17.01
C GLU A 119 -4.86 26.02 -18.50
N GLN A 120 -3.64 26.27 -18.98
CA GLN A 120 -3.38 26.46 -20.41
C GLN A 120 -3.31 25.12 -21.17
N SER A 121 -3.02 24.03 -20.46
CA SER A 121 -2.79 22.69 -21.02
C SER A 121 -3.87 21.67 -20.67
N ILE A 122 -4.61 21.91 -19.59
CA ILE A 122 -5.68 21.07 -19.07
C ILE A 122 -6.96 21.92 -19.05
N ASN A 123 -7.97 21.54 -19.83
CA ASN A 123 -9.25 22.22 -19.84
C ASN A 123 -10.08 21.85 -18.59
N ASN A 124 -11.22 22.53 -18.39
CA ASN A 124 -12.08 22.30 -17.22
C ASN A 124 -12.48 20.82 -17.04
N GLU A 125 -12.87 20.13 -18.12
CA GLU A 125 -13.21 18.70 -18.05
C GLU A 125 -12.00 17.84 -17.69
N GLY A 126 -10.82 18.17 -18.22
CA GLY A 126 -9.56 17.54 -17.87
C GLY A 126 -9.24 17.68 -16.39
N PHE A 127 -9.50 18.83 -15.78
CA PHE A 127 -9.36 18.98 -14.33
C PHE A 127 -10.40 18.18 -13.55
N VAL A 128 -11.66 18.10 -14.01
CA VAL A 128 -12.66 17.23 -13.37
C VAL A 128 -12.19 15.78 -13.37
N ASN A 129 -11.70 15.29 -14.51
CA ASN A 129 -11.18 13.92 -14.66
C ASN A 129 -9.92 13.68 -13.83
N LEU A 130 -8.96 14.62 -13.84
CA LEU A 130 -7.75 14.55 -13.03
C LEU A 130 -8.07 14.50 -11.55
N LEU A 131 -8.95 15.38 -11.08
CA LEU A 131 -9.39 15.41 -9.68
C LEU A 131 -10.15 14.14 -9.32
N GLU A 132 -11.00 13.60 -10.21
CA GLU A 132 -11.63 12.30 -10.01
C GLU A 132 -10.58 11.23 -9.75
N TYR A 133 -9.57 11.13 -10.59
CA TYR A 133 -8.49 10.14 -10.43
C TYR A 133 -7.70 10.32 -9.13
N LEU A 134 -7.38 11.57 -8.76
CA LEU A 134 -6.65 11.90 -7.51
C LEU A 134 -7.47 11.64 -6.25
N THR A 135 -8.80 11.80 -6.33
CA THR A 135 -9.73 11.53 -5.23
C THR A 135 -10.42 10.18 -5.30
N GLU A 136 -10.11 9.36 -6.31
CA GLU A 136 -10.71 8.04 -6.49
C GLU A 136 -10.29 7.17 -5.30
N HIS A 137 -11.21 7.01 -4.36
CA HIS A 137 -11.10 6.08 -3.26
C HIS A 137 -10.96 4.69 -3.86
N GLU A 138 -9.78 4.09 -3.72
CA GLU A 138 -9.59 2.71 -4.12
C GLU A 138 -10.60 1.86 -3.34
N GLN A 139 -11.53 1.20 -4.05
CA GLN A 139 -12.44 0.23 -3.45
C GLN A 139 -11.66 -0.77 -2.59
N PHE A 140 -10.40 -1.03 -2.95
CA PHE A 140 -9.51 -1.93 -2.27
C PHE A 140 -8.20 -1.23 -1.87
N ILE A 141 -7.88 -1.22 -0.57
CA ILE A 141 -6.65 -0.64 -0.02
C ILE A 141 -5.77 -1.77 0.52
N PRO A 142 -4.66 -2.14 -0.16
CA PRO A 142 -3.69 -3.09 0.37
C PRO A 142 -3.05 -2.57 1.67
N LEU A 143 -2.96 -3.42 2.69
CA LEU A 143 -2.32 -3.10 3.96
C LEU A 143 -0.83 -3.43 3.94
N GLY A 144 -0.01 -2.51 4.44
CA GLY A 144 1.41 -2.74 4.69
C GLY A 144 1.62 -3.68 5.88
N LEU A 145 2.27 -4.82 5.64
CA LEU A 145 2.59 -5.83 6.64
C LEU A 145 4.06 -5.78 7.08
N GLU A 146 4.86 -4.83 6.59
CA GLU A 146 6.31 -4.78 6.75
C GLU A 146 6.73 -4.76 8.23
N LYS A 147 5.96 -4.07 9.07
CA LYS A 147 6.21 -3.99 10.52
C LYS A 147 5.71 -5.21 11.30
N ALA A 148 4.81 -6.00 10.73
CA ALA A 148 4.22 -7.17 11.37
C ALA A 148 4.88 -8.48 10.94
N ALA A 149 5.43 -8.52 9.72
CA ALA A 149 6.10 -9.70 9.16
C ALA A 149 7.31 -10.10 10.01
N ASN A 150 7.41 -11.39 10.30
CA ASN A 150 8.36 -11.93 11.28
C ASN A 150 9.07 -13.22 10.80
N THR A 151 8.76 -13.69 9.60
CA THR A 151 9.45 -14.81 8.96
C THR A 151 9.60 -14.57 7.46
N VAL A 152 10.54 -15.28 6.86
CA VAL A 152 10.86 -15.25 5.44
C VAL A 152 10.28 -16.50 4.76
N SER A 153 9.48 -16.32 3.72
CA SER A 153 8.78 -17.40 3.04
C SER A 153 9.66 -18.26 2.13
N THR A 154 10.83 -17.77 1.75
CA THR A 154 11.81 -18.42 0.85
C THR A 154 12.84 -19.28 1.60
N HIS A 155 12.73 -19.40 2.93
CA HIS A 155 13.47 -20.34 3.76
C HIS A 155 12.50 -21.22 4.54
N GLY A 156 12.95 -22.39 5.00
CA GLY A 156 12.07 -23.28 5.74
C GLY A 156 11.55 -22.62 7.02
N MET A 157 10.22 -22.51 7.12
CA MET A 157 9.58 -21.66 8.12
C MET A 157 9.40 -22.37 9.48
N PHE A 158 9.28 -23.71 9.50
CA PHE A 158 8.77 -24.42 10.68
C PHE A 158 9.79 -25.34 11.36
N SER A 159 10.37 -26.29 10.63
CA SER A 159 11.24 -27.34 11.19
C SER A 159 12.71 -27.03 11.01
N ARG A 160 13.15 -26.70 9.78
CA ARG A 160 14.55 -26.43 9.47
C ARG A 160 14.68 -25.36 8.38
N ARG A 161 15.66 -24.45 8.50
CA ARG A 161 15.82 -23.32 7.55
C ARG A 161 16.21 -23.75 6.14
N ASP A 162 16.93 -24.86 6.00
CA ASP A 162 17.35 -25.47 4.73
C ASP A 162 16.27 -26.36 4.09
N ASN A 163 15.13 -26.57 4.76
CA ASN A 163 14.08 -27.43 4.25
C ASN A 163 13.32 -26.75 3.10
N LYS A 164 13.60 -27.20 1.87
CA LYS A 164 12.99 -26.65 0.66
C LYS A 164 11.47 -26.90 0.56
N HIS A 165 10.95 -27.91 1.26
CA HIS A 165 9.53 -28.24 1.25
C HIS A 165 8.71 -27.42 2.28
N GLU A 166 9.36 -26.61 3.10
CA GLU A 166 8.72 -25.76 4.12
C GLU A 166 8.71 -24.28 3.74
N ARG A 167 8.83 -24.02 2.44
CA ARG A 167 8.86 -22.69 1.85
C ARG A 167 7.52 -22.36 1.19
N LEU A 168 7.19 -21.08 1.20
CA LEU A 168 6.08 -20.51 0.46
C LEU A 168 6.63 -19.53 -0.58
N ILE A 169 7.13 -20.07 -1.68
CA ILE A 169 7.62 -19.30 -2.82
C ILE A 169 6.46 -19.03 -3.77
N LEU A 170 6.08 -17.76 -3.86
CA LEU A 170 4.99 -17.29 -4.71
C LEU A 170 5.50 -16.94 -6.11
N PRO A 171 4.65 -17.02 -7.15
CA PRO A 171 5.08 -16.83 -8.54
C PRO A 171 5.57 -15.41 -8.84
N LYS A 172 5.16 -14.43 -8.03
CA LYS A 172 5.51 -13.02 -8.20
C LYS A 172 5.43 -12.29 -6.85
N TRP A 173 6.34 -11.35 -6.62
CA TRP A 173 6.32 -10.38 -5.51
C TRP A 173 5.80 -9.01 -5.98
N GLY A 174 5.46 -8.14 -5.04
CA GLY A 174 4.80 -6.85 -5.29
C GLY A 174 3.29 -7.01 -5.52
N THR A 175 2.70 -6.12 -6.31
CA THR A 175 1.25 -6.12 -6.54
C THR A 175 0.81 -7.30 -7.40
N ILE A 176 -0.08 -8.12 -6.84
CA ILE A 176 -0.81 -9.17 -7.55
C ILE A 176 -2.32 -8.98 -7.38
N ARG A 177 -3.12 -9.67 -8.20
CA ARG A 177 -4.58 -9.67 -8.06
C ARG A 177 -5.11 -11.09 -7.90
N PHE A 178 -6.12 -11.23 -7.05
CA PHE A 178 -6.93 -12.44 -6.94
C PHE A 178 -8.40 -12.04 -6.97
N ASN A 179 -9.18 -12.58 -7.91
CA ASN A 179 -10.58 -12.19 -8.13
C ASN A 179 -10.79 -10.67 -8.25
N GLY A 180 -9.87 -9.97 -8.92
CA GLY A 180 -9.89 -8.51 -9.07
C GLY A 180 -9.34 -7.71 -7.88
N ILE A 181 -9.16 -8.33 -6.71
CA ILE A 181 -8.70 -7.69 -5.48
C ILE A 181 -7.18 -7.57 -5.50
N PRO A 182 -6.60 -6.36 -5.36
CA PRO A 182 -5.16 -6.16 -5.29
C PRO A 182 -4.61 -6.62 -3.94
N PHE A 183 -3.45 -7.27 -3.94
CA PHE A 183 -2.66 -7.58 -2.75
C PHE A 183 -1.23 -7.14 -3.00
N ASN A 184 -0.59 -6.52 -1.99
CA ASN A 184 0.83 -6.20 -2.04
C ASN A 184 1.64 -7.26 -1.29
N LEU A 185 2.49 -7.99 -2.01
CA LEU A 185 3.37 -9.00 -1.44
C LEU A 185 4.76 -8.41 -1.25
N ILE A 186 5.29 -8.51 -0.03
CA ILE A 186 6.64 -8.04 0.28
C ILE A 186 7.65 -8.96 -0.43
N ASP A 187 8.59 -8.36 -1.16
CA ASP A 187 9.72 -9.09 -1.74
C ASP A 187 10.70 -9.48 -0.61
N PRO A 188 10.95 -10.79 -0.39
CA PRO A 188 11.87 -11.24 0.65
C PRO A 188 13.35 -10.92 0.37
N GLN A 189 13.69 -10.41 -0.82
CA GLN A 189 15.05 -10.11 -1.28
C GLN A 189 16.00 -11.28 -1.06
N GLY A 190 15.63 -12.44 -1.60
CA GLY A 190 16.25 -13.70 -1.24
C GLY A 190 15.73 -14.16 0.10
N THR A 191 16.44 -13.85 1.20
CA THR A 191 16.20 -14.44 2.54
C THR A 191 16.31 -13.43 3.67
N THR A 192 16.33 -12.15 3.34
CA THR A 192 16.79 -11.07 4.21
C THR A 192 15.65 -10.24 4.76
N VAL A 193 14.53 -10.16 4.03
CA VAL A 193 13.35 -9.38 4.40
C VAL A 193 12.24 -10.33 4.83
N ASN A 194 11.71 -10.11 6.03
CA ASN A 194 10.50 -10.79 6.49
C ASN A 194 9.32 -10.36 5.63
N ASN A 195 8.62 -11.33 5.07
CA ASN A 195 7.51 -11.09 4.14
C ASN A 195 6.22 -11.82 4.53
N VAL A 196 6.23 -12.56 5.64
CA VAL A 196 5.07 -13.30 6.14
C VAL A 196 4.95 -13.08 7.65
N VAL A 197 3.71 -12.93 8.11
CA VAL A 197 3.36 -13.04 9.52
C VAL A 197 3.12 -14.50 9.84
N MET A 198 3.96 -15.07 10.70
CA MET A 198 3.70 -16.36 11.36
C MET A 198 3.34 -16.10 12.82
N LEU A 199 2.26 -16.69 13.30
CA LEU A 199 1.95 -16.65 14.72
C LEU A 199 2.46 -17.89 15.45
N ASN A 200 2.57 -17.75 16.77
CA ASN A 200 3.00 -18.80 17.68
C ASN A 200 2.33 -20.16 17.41
N GLY A 201 3.08 -21.25 17.55
CA GLY A 201 2.55 -22.60 17.64
C GLY A 201 3.49 -23.48 18.48
N PRO A 202 2.99 -24.51 19.19
CA PRO A 202 3.81 -25.32 20.10
C PRO A 202 4.79 -26.28 19.41
N ASN A 203 4.68 -26.46 18.09
CA ASN A 203 5.43 -27.48 17.36
C ASN A 203 6.65 -26.90 16.63
N GLY A 204 7.70 -27.70 16.49
CA GLY A 204 8.94 -27.31 15.81
C GLY A 204 9.79 -26.28 16.57
N PRO A 205 11.00 -25.96 16.08
CA PRO A 205 11.90 -25.03 16.76
C PRO A 205 11.54 -23.55 16.56
N PHE A 206 10.89 -23.17 15.45
CA PHE A 206 10.68 -21.75 15.10
C PHE A 206 9.30 -21.21 15.46
N ALA A 207 8.23 -21.97 15.26
CA ALA A 207 6.88 -21.51 15.58
C ALA A 207 6.69 -21.14 17.07
N PRO A 208 7.31 -21.80 18.06
CA PRO A 208 7.19 -21.40 19.47
C PRO A 208 7.82 -20.04 19.78
N GLN A 209 8.74 -19.57 18.94
CA GLN A 209 9.40 -18.27 19.09
C GLN A 209 8.58 -17.11 18.50
N MET A 210 7.57 -17.44 17.70
CA MET A 210 6.73 -16.43 17.04
C MET A 210 5.79 -15.76 18.04
N PRO A 211 5.40 -14.50 17.79
CA PRO A 211 4.51 -13.76 18.67
C PRO A 211 3.12 -14.41 18.72
N LYS A 212 2.45 -14.27 19.87
CA LYS A 212 1.03 -14.65 20.02
C LYS A 212 0.07 -13.62 19.43
N SER A 213 0.54 -12.41 19.14
CA SER A 213 -0.24 -11.43 18.41
C SER A 213 0.65 -10.45 17.66
N VAL A 214 0.14 -9.92 16.55
CA VAL A 214 0.70 -8.76 15.85
C VAL A 214 -0.40 -7.74 15.57
N SER A 215 -0.05 -6.47 15.47
CA SER A 215 -1.00 -5.38 15.22
C SER A 215 -0.63 -4.65 13.92
N ILE A 216 -1.64 -4.40 13.09
CA ILE A 216 -1.52 -3.73 11.81
C ILE A 216 -2.38 -2.47 11.88
N ARG A 217 -1.81 -1.31 11.55
CA ARG A 217 -2.54 -0.05 11.55
C ARG A 217 -3.40 0.06 10.29
N SER A 218 -4.68 0.40 10.45
CA SER A 218 -5.61 0.58 9.34
C SER A 218 -6.01 2.05 9.21
N ARG A 219 -6.65 2.63 10.23
CA ARG A 219 -7.25 3.98 10.19
C ARG A 219 -8.24 4.18 9.06
N THR A 220 -8.99 3.14 8.73
CA THR A 220 -9.97 3.18 7.64
C THR A 220 -11.19 2.35 8.02
N SER A 221 -12.38 2.76 7.56
CA SER A 221 -13.56 1.90 7.59
C SER A 221 -13.45 0.84 6.49
N ALA A 222 -13.96 -0.36 6.76
CA ALA A 222 -13.97 -1.45 5.80
C ALA A 222 -15.29 -2.20 5.86
N LYS A 223 -15.88 -2.51 4.69
CA LYS A 223 -17.00 -3.45 4.57
C LYS A 223 -16.53 -4.90 4.33
N GLY A 224 -15.25 -5.07 3.99
CA GLY A 224 -14.60 -6.36 3.82
C GLY A 224 -13.11 -6.28 4.16
N ILE A 225 -12.56 -7.35 4.70
CA ILE A 225 -11.11 -7.52 4.89
C ILE A 225 -10.74 -8.82 4.20
N HIS A 226 -9.96 -8.69 3.14
CA HIS A 226 -9.51 -9.77 2.28
C HIS A 226 -8.09 -10.18 2.66
N MET A 227 -7.80 -11.47 2.66
CA MET A 227 -6.50 -11.98 3.09
C MET A 227 -5.98 -13.08 2.17
N LEU A 228 -4.71 -12.98 1.80
CA LEU A 228 -3.92 -14.12 1.35
C LEU A 228 -3.29 -14.77 2.58
N SER A 229 -3.92 -15.86 3.01
CA SER A 229 -3.66 -16.58 4.27
C SER A 229 -4.25 -17.99 4.14
N GLY A 230 -5.10 -18.42 5.08
CA GLY A 230 -5.83 -19.68 5.09
C GLY A 230 -4.94 -20.92 5.12
N VAL A 231 -3.67 -20.76 5.52
CA VAL A 231 -2.70 -21.84 5.63
C VAL A 231 -1.93 -21.76 6.93
N ALA A 232 -1.61 -22.91 7.51
CA ALA A 232 -0.86 -22.98 8.76
C ALA A 232 0.03 -24.22 8.78
N GLY A 233 1.11 -24.18 9.56
CA GLY A 233 1.84 -25.38 9.94
C GLY A 233 0.97 -26.27 10.82
N TRP A 234 0.97 -27.57 10.54
CA TRP A 234 0.20 -28.60 11.26
C TRP A 234 -1.33 -28.38 11.27
N ALA A 235 -1.87 -27.73 10.25
CA ALA A 235 -3.32 -27.58 10.11
C ALA A 235 -3.98 -28.83 9.54
N SER A 236 -5.32 -28.84 9.56
CA SER A 236 -6.08 -29.94 9.00
C SER A 236 -5.84 -30.09 7.49
N GLN A 237 -5.75 -31.34 7.04
CA GLN A 237 -5.63 -31.72 5.63
C GLN A 237 -7.00 -32.04 5.00
N LYS A 238 -8.09 -31.88 5.75
CA LYS A 238 -9.47 -32.12 5.31
C LYS A 238 -10.46 -31.22 6.06
N PRO A 239 -11.70 -31.06 5.57
CA PRO A 239 -12.71 -30.32 6.30
C PRO A 239 -12.94 -30.86 7.72
N SER A 240 -13.01 -29.97 8.72
CA SER A 240 -13.28 -30.33 10.12
C SER A 240 -14.00 -29.23 10.89
N GLN A 241 -14.69 -29.60 11.96
CA GLN A 241 -15.32 -28.67 12.92
C GLN A 241 -14.35 -28.33 14.07
N GLY A 242 -13.12 -27.93 13.73
CA GLY A 242 -12.04 -27.66 14.68
C GLY A 242 -12.26 -26.41 15.54
N LYS A 243 -11.24 -26.02 16.31
CA LYS A 243 -11.23 -24.76 17.06
C LYS A 243 -10.67 -23.63 16.20
N ALA A 244 -10.85 -22.39 16.65
CA ALA A 244 -10.20 -21.24 16.06
C ALA A 244 -8.67 -21.40 16.15
N CYS A 245 -7.97 -21.22 15.04
CA CYS A 245 -6.52 -21.21 14.96
C CYS A 245 -5.94 -19.80 14.82
N LEU A 246 -6.76 -18.84 14.37
CA LEU A 246 -6.46 -17.41 14.26
C LEU A 246 -7.70 -16.61 14.63
N ILE A 247 -7.53 -15.53 15.39
CA ILE A 247 -8.58 -14.53 15.64
C ILE A 247 -8.13 -13.23 14.96
N VAL A 248 -8.99 -12.65 14.14
CA VAL A 248 -8.79 -11.29 13.61
C VAL A 248 -9.63 -10.36 14.48
N ARG A 249 -8.96 -9.55 15.32
CA ARG A 249 -9.60 -8.58 16.21
C ARG A 249 -9.50 -7.18 15.62
N LEU A 250 -10.64 -6.56 15.37
CA LEU A 250 -10.75 -5.19 14.89
C LEU A 250 -10.91 -4.27 16.10
N LYS A 251 -10.00 -3.32 16.30
CA LYS A 251 -10.14 -2.25 17.30
C LYS A 251 -10.59 -0.98 16.60
N TYR A 252 -11.73 -0.46 17.02
CA TYR A 252 -12.34 0.72 16.42
C TYR A 252 -11.86 2.00 17.11
N ALA A 253 -12.01 3.13 16.42
CA ALA A 253 -11.66 4.45 16.95
C ALA A 253 -12.45 4.82 18.23
N ASP A 254 -13.63 4.22 18.44
CA ASP A 254 -14.44 4.40 19.66
C ASP A 254 -13.96 3.55 20.85
N GLY A 255 -12.83 2.84 20.70
CA GLY A 255 -12.24 1.99 21.73
C GLY A 255 -12.86 0.60 21.87
N LYS A 256 -13.96 0.31 21.17
CA LYS A 256 -14.56 -1.04 21.16
C LYS A 256 -13.78 -1.99 20.25
N ALA A 257 -13.98 -3.29 20.46
CA ALA A 257 -13.36 -4.33 19.65
C ALA A 257 -14.40 -5.33 19.12
N GLU A 258 -14.13 -5.85 17.92
CA GLU A 258 -14.84 -6.97 17.31
C GLU A 258 -13.86 -8.12 17.04
N GLU A 259 -14.28 -9.36 17.22
CA GLU A 259 -13.45 -10.54 16.92
C GLU A 259 -14.08 -11.43 15.85
N HIS A 260 -13.25 -11.87 14.90
CA HIS A 260 -13.57 -12.87 13.89
C HIS A 260 -12.71 -14.10 14.10
N SER A 261 -13.33 -15.21 14.52
CA SER A 261 -12.66 -16.48 14.74
C SER A 261 -12.53 -17.27 13.44
N LEU A 262 -11.29 -17.61 13.06
CA LEU A 262 -10.95 -18.40 11.90
C LEU A 262 -10.54 -19.81 12.32
N VAL A 263 -11.32 -20.79 11.88
CA VAL A 263 -11.31 -22.19 12.32
C VAL A 263 -10.44 -23.08 11.43
N ASP A 264 -9.65 -23.95 12.06
CA ASP A 264 -8.86 -25.00 11.40
C ASP A 264 -9.77 -26.07 10.74
N GLY A 265 -9.45 -26.43 9.50
CA GLY A 265 -10.26 -27.28 8.64
C GLY A 265 -11.55 -26.62 8.13
N GLN A 266 -11.77 -25.32 8.37
CA GLN A 266 -12.81 -24.54 7.68
C GLN A 266 -12.21 -23.40 6.87
N HIS A 267 -11.40 -22.56 7.51
CA HIS A 267 -10.75 -21.41 6.90
C HIS A 267 -9.28 -21.71 6.61
N PHE A 268 -8.66 -22.49 7.48
CA PHE A 268 -7.26 -22.90 7.38
C PHE A 268 -7.11 -24.35 6.98
N ALA A 269 -6.08 -24.63 6.19
CA ALA A 269 -5.62 -25.97 5.85
C ALA A 269 -4.09 -26.05 5.95
N ASP A 270 -3.53 -27.26 5.96
CA ASP A 270 -2.07 -27.41 5.97
C ASP A 270 -1.43 -26.78 4.72
N TYR A 271 -0.29 -26.11 4.89
CA TYR A 271 0.39 -25.40 3.82
C TYR A 271 1.19 -26.32 2.89
N ILE A 272 1.59 -27.53 3.32
CA ILE A 272 2.54 -28.41 2.59
C ILE A 272 1.98 -29.06 1.32
N GLY A 273 0.67 -28.97 1.09
CA GLY A 273 -0.01 -29.58 -0.03
C GLY A 273 -1.25 -28.80 -0.43
N THR A 274 -2.05 -29.36 -1.32
CA THR A 274 -3.34 -28.75 -1.69
C THR A 274 -4.46 -29.49 -0.97
N PHE A 275 -5.09 -28.81 -0.02
CA PHE A 275 -6.17 -29.34 0.80
C PHE A 275 -7.32 -28.34 0.84
N ASP A 276 -8.51 -28.78 0.44
CA ASP A 276 -9.68 -27.91 0.38
C ASP A 276 -10.48 -27.88 1.68
N VAL A 277 -10.88 -26.68 2.06
CA VAL A 277 -11.68 -26.38 3.23
C VAL A 277 -12.79 -25.38 2.86
N PRO A 278 -13.98 -25.47 3.47
CA PRO A 278 -15.20 -24.83 2.96
C PRO A 278 -15.25 -23.29 2.99
N LYS A 279 -14.43 -22.63 3.80
CA LYS A 279 -14.47 -21.17 4.05
C LYS A 279 -13.21 -20.43 3.56
N SER A 280 -12.40 -21.06 2.73
CA SER A 280 -11.33 -20.40 1.98
C SER A 280 -11.13 -21.05 0.62
N GLN A 281 -10.63 -20.27 -0.34
CA GLN A 281 -10.42 -20.71 -1.72
C GLN A 281 -8.92 -20.86 -1.97
N LEU A 282 -8.48 -21.86 -2.75
CA LEU A 282 -7.10 -21.92 -3.22
C LEU A 282 -6.80 -20.66 -4.07
N ALA A 283 -5.81 -19.88 -3.66
CA ALA A 283 -5.39 -18.67 -4.38
C ALA A 283 -4.18 -18.93 -5.27
N PHE A 284 -3.13 -19.52 -4.70
CA PHE A 284 -1.88 -19.80 -5.41
C PHE A 284 -1.30 -21.15 -4.97
N ARG A 285 -0.62 -21.81 -5.90
CA ARG A 285 0.27 -22.93 -5.59
C ARG A 285 1.70 -22.41 -5.47
N ALA A 286 2.39 -22.79 -4.40
CA ALA A 286 3.79 -22.46 -4.23
C ALA A 286 4.67 -23.32 -5.13
N ALA A 287 5.83 -22.81 -5.53
CA ALA A 287 6.74 -23.52 -6.44
C ALA A 287 7.18 -24.90 -5.89
N ASP A 288 7.29 -25.04 -4.57
CA ASP A 288 7.72 -26.26 -3.90
C ASP A 288 6.55 -27.20 -3.50
N GLY A 289 5.35 -27.00 -4.04
CA GLY A 289 4.19 -27.90 -3.87
C GLY A 289 3.20 -27.51 -2.77
N GLY A 290 3.48 -26.45 -2.01
CA GLY A 290 2.56 -25.90 -1.01
C GLY A 290 1.40 -25.08 -1.59
N GLN A 291 0.57 -24.54 -0.72
CA GLN A 291 -0.58 -23.69 -1.09
C GLN A 291 -0.60 -22.36 -0.35
N LEU A 292 -1.26 -21.38 -0.95
CA LEU A 292 -1.74 -20.15 -0.31
C LEU A 292 -3.22 -20.00 -0.64
N ARG A 293 -4.02 -19.68 0.37
CA ARG A 293 -5.47 -19.59 0.24
C ARG A 293 -5.94 -18.15 0.39
N TYR A 294 -7.09 -17.87 -0.18
CA TYR A 294 -7.80 -16.62 -0.05
C TYR A 294 -9.00 -16.83 0.89
N LEU A 295 -9.19 -15.90 1.81
CA LEU A 295 -10.42 -15.80 2.59
C LEU A 295 -10.73 -14.33 2.90
N SER A 296 -11.95 -14.07 3.31
CA SER A 296 -12.36 -12.74 3.75
C SER A 296 -13.20 -12.79 5.01
N ILE A 297 -13.16 -11.70 5.77
CA ILE A 297 -14.08 -11.41 6.87
C ILE A 297 -14.83 -10.12 6.55
N ARG A 298 -16.02 -9.98 7.12
CA ARG A 298 -16.82 -8.77 7.01
C ARG A 298 -16.97 -8.16 8.40
N PRO A 299 -16.41 -6.97 8.66
CA PRO A 299 -16.69 -6.23 9.87
C PRO A 299 -18.21 -6.08 10.06
N LYS A 300 -18.71 -6.21 11.29
CA LYS A 300 -20.15 -6.01 11.58
C LYS A 300 -20.53 -4.54 11.68
N ARG A 301 -19.53 -3.67 11.73
CA ARG A 301 -19.69 -2.23 11.90
C ARG A 301 -18.91 -1.47 10.83
N ASP A 302 -19.39 -0.28 10.49
CA ASP A 302 -18.87 0.60 9.45
C ASP A 302 -18.00 1.74 9.99
N GLU A 303 -17.69 1.78 11.28
CA GLU A 303 -16.78 2.79 11.83
C GLU A 303 -15.31 2.52 11.47
N VAL A 304 -14.49 3.55 11.67
CA VAL A 304 -13.05 3.50 11.43
C VAL A 304 -12.38 2.45 12.32
N ILE A 305 -11.68 1.51 11.67
CA ILE A 305 -10.83 0.51 12.33
C ILE A 305 -9.47 1.15 12.56
N GLU A 306 -9.08 1.37 13.80
CA GLU A 306 -7.75 1.91 14.14
C GLU A 306 -6.66 0.88 13.90
N THR A 307 -6.86 -0.33 14.43
CA THR A 307 -5.90 -1.43 14.28
C THR A 307 -6.59 -2.76 14.07
N ILE A 308 -5.96 -3.61 13.25
CA ILE A 308 -6.33 -5.01 13.06
C ILE A 308 -5.28 -5.85 13.77
N GLU A 309 -5.70 -6.60 14.79
CA GLU A 309 -4.83 -7.53 15.53
C GLU A 309 -5.04 -8.95 15.03
N LEU A 310 -3.95 -9.61 14.65
CA LEU A 310 -3.92 -11.04 14.38
C LEU A 310 -3.52 -11.72 15.68
N VAL A 311 -4.45 -12.45 16.30
CA VAL A 311 -4.27 -13.04 17.64
C VAL A 311 -4.28 -14.55 17.55
N LYS A 312 -3.31 -15.18 18.22
CA LYS A 312 -3.17 -16.63 18.33
C LYS A 312 -3.98 -17.15 19.53
N PRO A 313 -5.11 -17.86 19.30
CA PRO A 313 -5.80 -18.58 20.36
C PRO A 313 -4.99 -19.80 20.83
N ASP A 314 -5.43 -20.46 21.90
CA ASP A 314 -4.84 -21.73 22.34
C ASP A 314 -5.16 -22.85 21.32
N HIS A 315 -4.20 -23.13 20.43
CA HIS A 315 -4.30 -24.12 19.36
C HIS A 315 -2.90 -24.53 18.89
N HIS A 316 -2.74 -25.75 18.37
CA HIS A 316 -1.43 -26.32 18.03
C HIS A 316 -0.86 -25.88 16.66
N THR A 317 -1.71 -25.33 15.80
CA THR A 317 -1.31 -24.84 14.46
C THR A 317 -0.50 -23.55 14.55
N ALA A 318 0.34 -23.29 13.55
CA ALA A 318 1.03 -22.01 13.39
C ALA A 318 0.54 -21.29 12.12
N PRO A 319 -0.45 -20.38 12.22
CA PRO A 319 -1.08 -19.75 11.05
C PRO A 319 -0.18 -18.71 10.39
N LEU A 320 -0.30 -18.62 9.06
CA LEU A 320 0.43 -17.68 8.22
C LEU A 320 -0.51 -16.62 7.60
N VAL A 321 -0.10 -15.36 7.59
CA VAL A 321 -0.75 -14.27 6.84
C VAL A 321 0.31 -13.60 5.96
N VAL A 322 0.06 -13.59 4.65
CA VAL A 322 1.01 -13.09 3.64
C VAL A 322 0.65 -11.69 3.18
N ALA A 323 -0.63 -11.42 2.93
CA ALA A 323 -1.11 -10.12 2.48
C ALA A 323 -2.55 -9.88 2.97
N MET A 324 -2.89 -8.61 3.19
CA MET A 324 -4.24 -8.19 3.56
C MET A 324 -4.64 -6.95 2.75
N THR A 325 -5.93 -6.85 2.43
CA THR A 325 -6.50 -5.74 1.66
C THR A 325 -7.87 -5.39 2.22
N LEU A 326 -8.09 -4.12 2.52
CA LEU A 326 -9.39 -3.60 2.95
C LEU A 326 -10.27 -3.36 1.74
N GLU A 327 -11.53 -3.76 1.79
CA GLU A 327 -12.56 -3.25 0.90
C GLU A 327 -13.30 -2.11 1.61
N VAL A 328 -13.13 -0.89 1.12
CA VAL A 328 -13.79 0.28 1.70
C VAL A 328 -15.28 0.29 1.34
N PRO A 329 -16.16 0.81 2.22
CA PRO A 329 -17.52 1.14 1.83
C PRO A 329 -17.49 2.02 0.57
N GLY A 330 -18.27 1.65 -0.45
CA GLY A 330 -18.37 2.48 -1.65
C GLY A 330 -18.84 3.88 -1.24
N SER A 331 -18.29 4.92 -1.87
CA SER A 331 -18.71 6.31 -1.62
C SER A 331 -20.23 6.41 -1.67
N TYR A 332 -20.83 6.95 -0.62
CA TYR A 332 -22.24 7.32 -0.56
C TYR A 332 -22.51 8.28 -1.73
N VAL A 333 -23.19 7.79 -2.77
CA VAL A 333 -23.87 8.68 -3.72
C VAL A 333 -25.20 9.00 -3.04
N ASP A 334 -25.35 10.21 -2.53
CA ASP A 334 -26.65 10.70 -2.09
C ASP A 334 -27.60 10.75 -3.30
N ALA A 335 -28.35 9.67 -3.48
CA ALA A 335 -29.56 9.66 -4.28
C ALA A 335 -30.71 10.16 -3.38
N LYS A 336 -30.94 11.48 -3.40
CA LYS A 336 -32.13 12.28 -3.01
C LYS A 336 -31.61 13.67 -2.61
N THR A 337 -31.89 14.78 -3.28
CA THR A 337 -33.22 15.32 -3.62
C THR A 337 -33.11 16.35 -4.74
N HIS A 338 -33.78 16.11 -5.87
CA HIS A 338 -34.42 17.16 -6.66
C HIS A 338 -35.71 16.56 -7.24
N GLU A 339 -36.71 16.44 -6.36
CA GLU A 339 -38.07 16.76 -6.80
C GLU A 339 -38.10 18.29 -6.87
N THR A 340 -38.29 18.82 -8.07
CA THR A 340 -38.74 20.19 -8.31
C THR A 340 -40.03 20.08 -9.10
N ASP A 341 -41.09 20.59 -8.48
CA ASP A 341 -42.26 21.30 -9.03
C ASP A 341 -42.80 20.92 -10.42
#